data_AF-A0A432D1E5-F1
#
_entry.id   AF-A0A432D1E5-F1
#
_cell.length_a   1.000
_cell.length_b   1.000
_cell.length_c   1.000
_cell.angle_alpha   90.00
_cell.angle_beta   90.00
_cell.angle_gamma   90.00
#
_symmetry.space_group_name_H-M   'P 1'
#
loop_
_entity.id
_entity.type
_entity.pdbx_description
1 polymer ?
#
loop_
_entity_poly.entity_id
_entity_poly.type
_entity_poly.pdbx_seq_one_letter_code
_entity_poly.pdbx_strand_id
1 'polypeptide(L)'
;MRWAMMLLLFSFPVLGAKVFLIESYHSEFEWDKSYVQGIKDTLQQGIELETYQMDTKRVPPSEYEKMAELAFVKYIELKPDVVILGDDNALKYMWPMIYDDPISVVFLGINSNPREVFKNHQGQAKVTGVLERPLFVKTIGELKRFLSDKEMKVRIMFDSGVTSTIARQYIERQYSMIKHNLGVEIEIVSAATKQEWRQNIVSAAEENFSVLIVGLYQTLIDSEGNNVPADDVIRWTHQNSELPVFAFWDFAVASDKAAGGVVLFGNSQGVMAGTLVNRIINGESARSIPIQIGNQGKAIYSTSAMERWSMTPPEHWKPID
;
A
#
# COMPACT_ATOMS: atom_id res chain seq x y z
N MET A 1 -67.84 24.63 -1.17
CA MET A 1 -66.45 24.85 -1.65
C MET A 1 -65.57 23.75 -1.08
N ARG A 2 -65.12 22.80 -1.91
CA ARG A 2 -64.18 21.74 -1.52
C ARG A 2 -62.77 22.23 -1.88
N TRP A 3 -61.92 22.41 -0.87
CA TRP A 3 -60.51 22.73 -1.06
C TRP A 3 -59.76 21.41 -1.31
N ALA A 4 -59.26 21.23 -2.54
CA ALA A 4 -58.35 20.15 -2.86
C ALA A 4 -56.93 20.58 -2.45
N MET A 5 -56.38 19.92 -1.43
CA MET A 5 -54.99 20.11 -1.01
C MET A 5 -54.10 19.27 -1.91
N MET A 6 -53.38 19.93 -2.81
CA MET A 6 -52.48 19.31 -3.76
C MET A 6 -51.10 19.18 -3.11
N LEU A 7 -50.75 17.95 -2.70
CA LEU A 7 -49.41 17.60 -2.20
C LEU A 7 -48.43 17.60 -3.39
N LEU A 8 -47.64 18.67 -3.50
CA LEU A 8 -46.50 18.74 -4.39
C LEU A 8 -45.37 17.89 -3.80
N LEU A 9 -45.20 16.67 -4.34
CA LEU A 9 -44.00 15.86 -4.13
C LEU A 9 -42.83 16.54 -4.86
N PHE A 10 -42.04 17.32 -4.13
CA PHE A 10 -40.74 17.76 -4.60
C PHE A 10 -39.79 16.57 -4.61
N SER A 11 -39.60 15.95 -5.77
CA SER A 11 -38.47 15.08 -6.02
C SER A 11 -37.21 15.94 -6.09
N PHE A 12 -36.53 16.09 -4.95
CA PHE A 12 -35.18 16.64 -4.94
C PHE A 12 -34.29 15.74 -5.80
N PRO A 13 -33.45 16.31 -6.69
CA PRO A 13 -32.36 15.52 -7.25
C PRO A 13 -31.54 15.04 -6.06
N VAL A 14 -31.42 13.72 -5.90
CA VAL A 14 -30.42 13.15 -5.00
C VAL A 14 -29.08 13.50 -5.67
N LEU A 15 -28.54 14.67 -5.31
CA LEU A 15 -27.17 15.01 -5.70
C LEU A 15 -26.29 13.94 -5.06
N GLY A 16 -25.53 13.23 -5.89
CA GLY A 16 -24.64 12.20 -5.39
C GLY A 16 -23.60 12.80 -4.45
N ALA A 17 -23.28 12.09 -3.37
CA ALA A 17 -22.20 12.52 -2.50
C ALA A 17 -20.88 12.46 -3.26
N LYS A 18 -20.06 13.51 -3.15
CA LYS A 18 -18.79 13.62 -3.87
C LYS A 18 -17.65 13.15 -3.00
N VAL A 19 -16.92 12.16 -3.48
CA VAL A 19 -15.73 11.64 -2.83
C VAL A 19 -14.53 11.95 -3.71
N PHE A 20 -13.51 12.59 -3.12
CA PHE A 20 -12.28 12.91 -3.84
C PHE A 20 -11.12 12.06 -3.33
N LEU A 21 -10.59 11.20 -4.17
CA LEU A 21 -9.40 10.41 -3.87
C LEU A 21 -8.16 11.13 -4.43
N ILE A 22 -7.23 11.47 -3.54
CA ILE A 22 -5.92 12.01 -3.89
C ILE A 22 -4.89 10.91 -3.64
N GLU A 23 -4.28 10.41 -4.71
CA GLU A 23 -3.34 9.31 -4.72
C GLU A 23 -1.90 9.85 -4.70
N SER A 24 -1.03 9.28 -3.87
CA SER A 24 0.39 9.64 -3.88
C SER A 24 1.07 9.31 -5.21
N TYR A 25 0.63 8.25 -5.89
CA TYR A 25 1.33 7.63 -7.00
C TYR A 25 0.45 7.55 -8.26
N HIS A 26 1.05 7.15 -9.38
CA HIS A 26 0.36 7.01 -10.65
C HIS A 26 -0.50 5.75 -10.70
N SER A 27 -1.62 5.80 -11.41
CA SER A 27 -2.55 4.67 -11.67
C SER A 27 -1.95 3.50 -12.44
N GLU A 28 -0.68 3.57 -12.82
CA GLU A 28 0.03 2.44 -13.42
C GLU A 28 0.60 1.49 -12.38
N PHE A 29 0.68 1.92 -11.10
CA PHE A 29 1.11 1.05 -10.01
C PHE A 29 -0.03 0.12 -9.58
N GLU A 30 0.29 -1.16 -9.46
CA GLU A 30 -0.69 -2.21 -9.14
C GLU A 30 -1.31 -2.04 -7.75
N TRP A 31 -0.57 -1.42 -6.82
CA TRP A 31 -1.10 -1.05 -5.50
C TRP A 31 -2.28 -0.07 -5.65
N ASP A 32 -2.08 1.02 -6.37
CA ASP A 32 -3.06 2.06 -6.67
C ASP A 32 -4.28 1.51 -7.41
N LYS A 33 -4.05 0.79 -8.51
CA LYS A 33 -5.15 0.10 -9.23
C LYS A 33 -5.97 -0.79 -8.30
N SER A 34 -5.30 -1.57 -7.45
CA SER A 34 -5.91 -2.55 -6.58
C SER A 34 -6.76 -1.88 -5.49
N TYR A 35 -6.25 -0.86 -4.79
CA TYR A 35 -7.05 -0.17 -3.78
C TYR A 35 -8.15 0.71 -4.39
N VAL A 36 -7.93 1.34 -5.55
CA VAL A 36 -8.98 2.09 -6.26
C VAL A 36 -10.13 1.17 -6.64
N GLN A 37 -9.83 -0.03 -7.13
CA GLN A 37 -10.86 -1.03 -7.43
C GLN A 37 -11.63 -1.41 -6.16
N GLY A 38 -10.93 -1.66 -5.05
CA GLY A 38 -11.57 -1.97 -3.76
C GLY A 38 -12.48 -0.86 -3.25
N ILE A 39 -12.11 0.42 -3.45
CA ILE A 39 -12.96 1.57 -3.15
C ILE A 39 -14.21 1.53 -4.04
N LYS A 40 -14.02 1.46 -5.36
CA LYS A 40 -15.11 1.46 -6.34
C LYS A 40 -16.13 0.33 -6.10
N ASP A 41 -15.64 -0.87 -5.78
CA ASP A 41 -16.49 -2.03 -5.50
C ASP A 41 -17.32 -1.87 -4.22
N THR A 42 -16.89 -0.99 -3.32
CA THR A 42 -17.49 -0.84 -1.97
C THR A 42 -18.40 0.38 -1.87
N LEU A 43 -18.13 1.46 -2.60
CA LEU A 43 -18.93 2.69 -2.50
C LEU A 43 -20.40 2.43 -2.86
N GLN A 44 -21.29 3.00 -2.07
CA GLN A 44 -22.73 2.90 -2.30
C GLN A 44 -23.14 3.59 -3.61
N GLN A 45 -24.25 3.14 -4.20
CA GLN A 45 -24.82 3.78 -5.38
C GLN A 45 -25.14 5.25 -5.10
N GLY A 46 -24.86 6.11 -6.09
CA GLY A 46 -25.04 7.55 -5.97
C GLY A 46 -23.84 8.28 -5.35
N ILE A 47 -22.76 7.59 -4.98
CA ILE A 47 -21.49 8.26 -4.66
C ILE A 47 -20.70 8.48 -5.95
N GLU A 48 -20.29 9.72 -6.20
CA GLU A 48 -19.41 10.10 -7.30
C GLU A 48 -17.96 10.11 -6.80
N LEU A 49 -17.13 9.20 -7.31
CA LEU A 49 -15.70 9.14 -6.99
C LEU A 49 -14.89 9.85 -8.07
N GLU A 50 -14.24 10.94 -7.69
CA GLU A 50 -13.23 11.63 -8.48
C GLU A 50 -11.83 11.26 -7.98
N THR A 51 -10.87 11.11 -8.88
CA THR A 51 -9.50 10.67 -8.56
C THR A 51 -8.47 11.66 -9.09
N TYR A 52 -7.43 11.96 -8.31
CA TYR A 52 -6.30 12.78 -8.71
C TYR A 52 -4.99 12.16 -8.25
N GLN A 53 -3.99 12.09 -9.14
CA GLN A 53 -2.69 11.49 -8.86
C GLN A 53 -1.62 12.57 -8.71
N MET A 54 -0.91 12.57 -7.59
CA MET A 54 0.24 13.45 -7.37
C MET A 54 1.51 12.96 -8.09
N ASP A 55 1.54 11.68 -8.49
CA ASP A 55 2.64 11.03 -9.24
C ASP A 55 4.05 11.21 -8.63
N THR A 56 4.14 11.11 -7.31
CA THR A 56 5.37 11.43 -6.56
C THR A 56 6.52 10.44 -6.75
N LYS A 57 6.28 9.25 -7.31
CA LYS A 57 7.35 8.28 -7.63
C LYS A 57 8.10 8.61 -8.92
N ARG A 58 7.58 9.52 -9.75
CA ARG A 58 8.13 9.86 -11.07
C ARG A 58 8.74 11.26 -11.14
N VAL A 59 8.64 12.03 -10.05
CA VAL A 59 9.22 13.36 -9.91
C VAL A 59 10.16 13.39 -8.71
N PRO A 60 11.14 14.30 -8.67
CA PRO A 60 12.03 14.42 -7.52
C PRO A 60 11.29 14.95 -6.28
N PRO A 61 11.78 14.66 -5.05
CA PRO A 61 11.16 15.12 -3.80
C PRO A 61 10.94 16.64 -3.70
N SER A 62 11.72 17.44 -4.42
CA SER A 62 11.57 18.89 -4.50
C SER A 62 10.26 19.34 -5.15
N GLU A 63 9.61 18.49 -5.96
CA GLU A 63 8.35 18.82 -6.64
C GLU A 63 7.11 18.34 -5.87
N TYR A 64 7.26 17.58 -4.78
CA TYR A 64 6.10 16.96 -4.09
C TYR A 64 5.10 17.97 -3.55
N GLU A 65 5.58 19.10 -3.01
CA GLU A 65 4.73 20.16 -2.49
C GLU A 65 3.89 20.81 -3.59
N LYS A 66 4.50 21.12 -4.73
CA LYS A 66 3.82 21.63 -5.92
C LYS A 66 2.77 20.65 -6.46
N MET A 67 3.06 19.34 -6.46
CA MET A 67 2.06 18.34 -6.87
C MET A 67 0.85 18.31 -5.93
N ALA A 68 1.05 18.56 -4.63
CA ALA A 68 -0.02 18.70 -3.66
C ALA A 68 -0.81 20.01 -3.84
N GLU A 69 -0.14 21.12 -4.14
CA GLU A 69 -0.81 22.40 -4.45
C GLU A 69 -1.78 22.25 -5.63
N LEU A 70 -1.38 21.52 -6.67
CA LEU A 70 -2.25 21.23 -7.82
C LEU A 70 -3.44 20.34 -7.43
N ALA A 71 -3.23 19.34 -6.57
CA ALA A 71 -4.31 18.52 -6.02
C ALA A 71 -5.27 19.36 -5.15
N PHE A 72 -4.73 20.32 -4.39
CA PHE A 72 -5.51 21.24 -3.56
C PHE A 72 -6.38 22.18 -4.38
N VAL A 73 -5.89 22.70 -5.51
CA VAL A 73 -6.74 23.47 -6.46
C VAL A 73 -7.96 22.64 -6.88
N LYS A 74 -7.76 21.36 -7.20
CA LYS A 74 -8.87 20.46 -7.56
C LYS A 74 -9.82 20.18 -6.41
N TYR A 75 -9.30 20.03 -5.20
CA TYR A 75 -10.11 19.89 -3.99
C TYR A 75 -11.04 21.11 -3.78
N ILE A 76 -10.51 22.33 -3.95
CA ILE A 76 -11.30 23.58 -3.83
C ILE A 76 -12.36 23.70 -4.93
N GLU A 77 -12.03 23.32 -6.16
CA GLU A 77 -12.98 23.30 -7.29
C GLU A 77 -14.11 22.28 -7.08
N LEU A 78 -13.76 21.08 -6.65
CA LEU A 78 -14.69 19.94 -6.53
C LEU A 78 -15.64 20.07 -5.33
N LYS A 79 -15.14 20.65 -4.21
CA LYS A 79 -15.84 20.74 -2.92
C LYS A 79 -16.42 19.38 -2.47
N PRO A 80 -15.57 18.37 -2.24
CA PRO A 80 -16.04 17.03 -1.89
C PRO A 80 -16.66 16.98 -0.50
N ASP A 81 -17.56 16.02 -0.27
CA ASP A 81 -18.12 15.70 1.04
C ASP A 81 -17.13 14.90 1.89
N VAL A 82 -16.30 14.08 1.24
CA VAL A 82 -15.24 13.28 1.85
C VAL A 82 -14.01 13.29 0.95
N VAL A 83 -12.83 13.46 1.54
CA VAL A 83 -11.55 13.28 0.83
C VAL A 83 -10.86 12.01 1.31
N ILE A 84 -10.39 11.20 0.36
CA ILE A 84 -9.54 10.05 0.61
C ILE A 84 -8.10 10.43 0.28
N LEU A 85 -7.17 10.19 1.21
CA LEU A 85 -5.73 10.41 0.98
C LEU A 85 -5.02 9.06 0.90
N GLY A 86 -4.53 8.72 -0.30
CA GLY A 86 -3.84 7.47 -0.61
C GLY A 86 -2.34 7.56 -0.43
N ASP A 87 -1.81 6.76 0.49
CA ASP A 87 -0.40 6.62 0.86
C ASP A 87 0.24 7.89 1.49
N ASP A 88 1.49 7.74 1.94
CA ASP A 88 2.16 8.71 2.82
C ASP A 88 2.34 10.11 2.24
N ASN A 89 2.58 10.26 0.93
CA ASN A 89 2.83 11.57 0.35
C ASN A 89 1.53 12.39 0.26
N ALA A 90 0.43 11.80 -0.19
CA ALA A 90 -0.87 12.46 -0.20
C ALA A 90 -1.25 12.92 1.20
N LEU A 91 -1.11 12.05 2.21
CA LEU A 91 -1.40 12.44 3.60
C LEU A 91 -0.48 13.58 4.07
N LYS A 92 0.84 13.44 3.90
CA LYS A 92 1.82 14.39 4.40
C LYS A 92 1.68 15.79 3.80
N TYR A 93 1.46 15.88 2.49
CA TYR A 93 1.47 17.16 1.78
C TYR A 93 0.07 17.78 1.67
N MET A 94 -1.01 17.00 1.65
CA MET A 94 -2.37 17.56 1.66
C MET A 94 -2.82 18.00 3.05
N TRP A 95 -2.43 17.27 4.12
CA TRP A 95 -2.94 17.55 5.47
C TRP A 95 -2.75 19.01 5.91
N PRO A 96 -1.56 19.64 5.75
CA PRO A 96 -1.36 21.05 6.09
C PRO A 96 -2.28 22.03 5.35
N MET A 97 -2.83 21.64 4.20
CA MET A 97 -3.70 22.49 3.38
C MET A 97 -5.18 22.35 3.74
N ILE A 98 -5.60 21.20 4.30
CA ILE A 98 -7.01 20.88 4.54
C ILE A 98 -7.39 20.73 6.02
N TYR A 99 -6.42 20.78 6.96
CA TYR A 99 -6.66 20.44 8.37
C TYR A 99 -7.71 21.33 9.06
N ASP A 100 -7.87 22.58 8.62
CA ASP A 100 -8.81 23.54 9.21
C ASP A 100 -10.18 23.57 8.53
N ASP A 101 -10.32 22.87 7.40
CA ASP A 101 -11.62 22.69 6.76
C ASP A 101 -12.49 21.73 7.57
N PRO A 102 -13.82 21.93 7.64
CA PRO A 102 -14.73 21.02 8.33
C PRO A 102 -15.00 19.73 7.52
N ILE A 103 -14.00 19.21 6.82
CA ILE A 103 -14.05 18.06 5.92
C ILE A 103 -13.86 16.74 6.68
N SER A 104 -14.45 15.66 6.17
CA SER A 104 -14.13 14.30 6.60
C SER A 104 -13.01 13.71 5.73
N VAL A 105 -11.97 13.22 6.38
CA VAL A 105 -10.78 12.64 5.74
C VAL A 105 -10.69 11.15 6.08
N VAL A 106 -10.53 10.32 5.05
CA VAL A 106 -10.20 8.90 5.17
C VAL A 106 -8.83 8.66 4.56
N PHE A 107 -7.82 8.29 5.34
CA PHE A 107 -6.55 7.86 4.74
C PHE A 107 -6.51 6.35 4.52
N LEU A 108 -5.69 5.89 3.57
CA LEU A 108 -5.33 4.48 3.36
C LEU A 108 -3.89 4.37 2.88
N GLY A 109 -3.26 3.18 2.93
CA GLY A 109 -1.84 3.05 2.51
C GLY A 109 -0.84 3.70 3.49
N ILE A 110 -1.33 3.97 4.69
CA ILE A 110 -0.68 4.40 5.93
C ILE A 110 0.64 3.74 6.38
N ASN A 111 1.82 3.87 5.77
CA ASN A 111 3.02 3.19 6.31
C ASN A 111 3.60 3.91 7.55
N SER A 112 3.64 5.24 7.55
CA SER A 112 4.15 6.03 8.67
C SER A 112 3.24 6.02 9.91
N ASN A 113 3.68 6.69 10.98
CA ASN A 113 2.83 7.03 12.11
C ASN A 113 2.06 8.33 11.77
N PRO A 114 0.75 8.27 11.45
CA PRO A 114 0.01 9.46 11.02
C PRO A 114 -0.10 10.52 12.14
N ARG A 115 0.12 10.15 13.42
CA ARG A 115 0.16 11.10 14.53
C ARG A 115 1.23 12.17 14.35
N GLU A 116 2.35 11.85 13.72
CA GLU A 116 3.42 12.84 13.47
C GLU A 116 2.98 13.90 12.45
N VAL A 117 2.20 13.50 11.45
CA VAL A 117 1.61 14.44 10.46
C VAL A 117 0.60 15.36 11.14
N PHE A 118 -0.24 14.80 12.03
CA PHE A 118 -1.32 15.55 12.68
C PHE A 118 -0.86 16.43 13.84
N LYS A 119 0.27 16.11 14.48
CA LYS A 119 0.75 16.77 15.70
C LYS A 119 0.84 18.30 15.57
N ASN A 120 1.26 18.78 14.40
CA ASN A 120 1.53 20.21 14.16
C ASN A 120 0.35 20.95 13.52
N HIS A 121 -0.75 20.25 13.19
CA HIS A 121 -1.87 20.78 12.43
C HIS A 121 -3.18 20.28 13.04
N GLN A 122 -3.71 21.06 13.99
CA GLN A 122 -4.98 20.79 14.66
C GLN A 122 -6.02 21.78 14.14
N GLY A 123 -7.11 21.27 13.58
CA GLY A 123 -8.18 22.10 13.02
C GLY A 123 -9.52 21.37 13.01
N GLN A 124 -10.42 21.79 12.13
CA GLN A 124 -11.80 21.30 12.08
C GLN A 124 -11.95 19.95 11.36
N ALA A 125 -10.95 19.53 10.58
CA ALA A 125 -11.00 18.29 9.83
C ALA A 125 -11.18 17.08 10.76
N LYS A 126 -11.99 16.12 10.30
CA LYS A 126 -12.33 14.90 11.04
C LYS A 126 -11.68 13.72 10.32
N VAL A 127 -10.79 13.02 11.00
CA VAL A 127 -9.94 12.01 10.35
C VAL A 127 -10.22 10.62 10.90
N THR A 128 -10.30 9.67 9.97
CA THR A 128 -10.17 8.23 10.22
C THR A 128 -9.33 7.61 9.10
N GLY A 129 -9.15 6.29 9.10
CA GLY A 129 -8.47 5.64 8.00
C GLY A 129 -8.00 4.24 8.29
N VAL A 130 -7.20 3.72 7.36
CA VAL A 130 -6.66 2.37 7.35
C VAL A 130 -5.14 2.45 7.31
N LEU A 131 -4.48 1.87 8.31
CA LEU A 131 -3.04 1.76 8.36
C LEU A 131 -2.56 0.57 7.54
N GLU A 132 -1.48 0.80 6.79
CA GLU A 132 -0.73 -0.26 6.14
C GLU A 132 0.32 -0.81 7.11
N ARG A 133 0.19 -2.07 7.49
CA ARG A 133 1.14 -2.74 8.39
C ARG A 133 1.55 -4.07 7.76
N PRO A 134 2.66 -4.09 7.00
CA PRO A 134 3.11 -5.34 6.38
C PRO A 134 3.41 -6.40 7.43
N LEU A 135 3.06 -7.64 7.12
CA LEU A 135 3.01 -8.74 8.08
C LEU A 135 4.36 -9.47 8.21
N PHE A 136 5.46 -8.72 8.36
CA PHE A 136 6.83 -9.23 8.29
C PHE A 136 7.11 -10.44 9.19
N VAL A 137 6.79 -10.32 10.49
CA VAL A 137 6.98 -11.42 11.46
C VAL A 137 6.17 -12.66 11.08
N LYS A 138 4.95 -12.47 10.56
CA LYS A 138 4.09 -13.56 10.13
C LYS A 138 4.65 -14.22 8.87
N THR A 139 5.06 -13.44 7.87
CA THR A 139 5.70 -13.95 6.65
C THR A 139 6.95 -14.78 6.99
N ILE A 140 7.85 -14.24 7.80
CA ILE A 140 9.10 -14.94 8.17
C ILE A 140 8.80 -16.20 9.00
N GLY A 141 7.86 -16.13 9.95
CA GLY A 141 7.44 -17.30 10.72
C GLY A 141 6.80 -18.40 9.89
N GLU A 142 5.99 -18.03 8.89
CA GLU A 142 5.44 -18.97 7.90
C GLU A 142 6.54 -19.60 7.06
N LEU A 143 7.46 -18.81 6.52
CA LEU A 143 8.56 -19.31 5.69
C LEU A 143 9.50 -20.24 6.49
N LYS A 144 9.81 -19.92 7.76
CA LYS A 144 10.60 -20.80 8.63
C LYS A 144 9.93 -22.17 8.80
N ARG A 145 8.62 -22.19 9.08
CA ARG A 145 7.86 -23.45 9.21
C ARG A 145 7.84 -24.23 7.90
N PHE A 146 7.58 -23.53 6.81
CA PHE A 146 7.45 -24.09 5.48
C PHE A 146 8.76 -24.71 4.97
N LEU A 147 9.88 -23.98 5.07
CA LEU A 147 11.17 -24.45 4.56
C LEU A 147 11.88 -25.43 5.50
N SER A 148 11.45 -25.51 6.76
CA SER A 148 12.04 -26.37 7.79
C SER A 148 13.55 -26.17 7.99
N ASP A 149 14.06 -24.99 7.63
CA ASP A 149 15.47 -24.63 7.75
C ASP A 149 15.78 -24.14 9.18
N LYS A 150 16.66 -24.87 9.86
CA LYS A 150 17.06 -24.58 11.24
C LYS A 150 17.92 -23.31 11.33
N GLU A 151 18.78 -23.08 10.36
CA GLU A 151 19.74 -21.96 10.31
C GLU A 151 19.33 -20.91 9.27
N MET A 152 18.03 -20.78 9.02
CA MET A 152 17.46 -19.89 8.02
C MET A 152 18.04 -18.47 8.10
N LYS A 153 18.70 -18.06 7.01
CA LYS A 153 19.22 -16.71 6.80
C LYS A 153 18.47 -16.06 5.64
N VAL A 154 17.90 -14.89 5.87
CA VAL A 154 17.02 -14.20 4.93
C VAL A 154 17.60 -12.86 4.53
N ARG A 155 17.66 -12.59 3.23
CA ARG A 155 17.95 -11.25 2.71
C ARG A 155 16.65 -10.61 2.24
N ILE A 156 16.35 -9.44 2.79
CA ILE A 156 15.18 -8.64 2.45
C ILE A 156 15.63 -7.47 1.58
N MET A 157 15.05 -7.38 0.39
CA MET A 157 15.42 -6.42 -0.66
C MET A 157 14.46 -5.23 -0.67
N PHE A 158 14.97 -4.01 -0.59
CA PHE A 158 14.20 -2.77 -0.76
C PHE A 158 14.91 -1.83 -1.76
N ASP A 159 14.15 -0.95 -2.40
CA ASP A 159 14.71 0.25 -3.01
C ASP A 159 15.08 1.30 -1.92
N SER A 160 15.68 2.41 -2.34
CA SER A 160 16.06 3.53 -1.46
C SER A 160 14.99 4.62 -1.34
N GLY A 161 13.75 4.35 -1.75
CA GLY A 161 12.63 5.29 -1.66
C GLY A 161 12.23 5.60 -0.22
N VAL A 162 11.50 6.71 -0.03
CA VAL A 162 11.01 7.13 1.31
C VAL A 162 10.12 6.05 1.94
N THR A 163 9.18 5.50 1.18
CA THR A 163 8.28 4.44 1.65
C THR A 163 9.05 3.18 2.06
N SER A 164 10.04 2.78 1.27
CA SER A 164 10.94 1.66 1.57
C SER A 164 11.76 1.87 2.83
N THR A 165 12.25 3.09 3.04
CA THR A 165 12.96 3.47 4.28
C THR A 165 12.08 3.30 5.51
N ILE A 166 10.81 3.74 5.43
CA ILE A 166 9.84 3.61 6.53
C ILE A 166 9.53 2.13 6.80
N ALA A 167 9.28 1.34 5.74
CA ALA A 167 9.03 -0.09 5.84
C ALA A 167 10.22 -0.83 6.45
N ARG A 168 11.44 -0.55 6.00
CA ARG A 168 12.69 -1.07 6.57
C ARG A 168 12.80 -0.77 8.05
N GLN A 169 12.67 0.49 8.46
CA GLN A 169 12.76 0.87 9.87
C GLN A 169 11.71 0.16 10.73
N TYR A 170 10.52 -0.12 10.17
CA TYR A 170 9.51 -0.90 10.85
C TYR A 170 9.95 -2.36 11.07
N ILE A 171 10.56 -3.01 10.05
CA ILE A 171 11.12 -4.36 10.19
C ILE A 171 12.28 -4.37 11.19
N GLU A 172 13.18 -3.40 11.13
CA GLU A 172 14.34 -3.32 12.04
C GLU A 172 13.91 -3.25 13.51
N ARG A 173 12.84 -2.52 13.82
CA ARG A 173 12.27 -2.50 15.18
C ARG A 173 11.69 -3.86 15.61
N GLN A 174 11.33 -4.72 14.67
CA GLN A 174 10.85 -6.08 14.91
C GLN A 174 11.97 -7.14 14.83
N TYR A 175 13.16 -6.77 14.38
CA TYR A 175 14.28 -7.69 14.18
C TYR A 175 14.62 -8.49 15.43
N SER A 176 14.68 -7.83 16.60
CA SER A 176 14.95 -8.51 17.86
C SER A 176 13.92 -9.61 18.15
N MET A 177 12.64 -9.36 17.87
CA MET A 177 11.58 -10.37 18.03
C MET A 177 11.80 -11.55 17.08
N ILE A 178 12.15 -11.27 15.82
CA ILE A 178 12.35 -12.31 14.81
C ILE A 178 13.59 -13.15 15.14
N LYS A 179 14.71 -12.51 15.44
CA LYS A 179 15.96 -13.19 15.79
C LYS A 179 15.83 -14.03 17.05
N HIS A 180 15.31 -13.46 18.14
CA HIS A 180 15.23 -14.15 19.42
C HIS A 180 14.14 -15.22 19.46
N ASN A 181 12.97 -15.00 18.84
CA ASN A 181 11.85 -15.93 18.95
C ASN A 181 11.81 -16.97 17.82
N LEU A 182 12.28 -16.62 16.61
CA LEU A 182 12.26 -17.53 15.45
C LEU A 182 13.64 -18.11 15.11
N GLY A 183 14.72 -17.57 15.69
CA GLY A 183 16.08 -18.00 15.36
C GLY A 183 16.40 -17.82 13.87
N VAL A 184 15.93 -16.71 13.28
CA VAL A 184 16.18 -16.37 11.87
C VAL A 184 17.17 -15.22 11.82
N GLU A 185 18.23 -15.38 11.03
CA GLU A 185 19.12 -14.28 10.71
C GLU A 185 18.54 -13.48 9.54
N ILE A 186 18.49 -12.16 9.68
CA ILE A 186 17.94 -11.26 8.65
C ILE A 186 18.97 -10.21 8.32
N GLU A 187 19.19 -10.01 7.04
CA GLU A 187 19.81 -8.82 6.48
C GLU A 187 18.77 -8.04 5.68
N ILE A 188 18.75 -6.73 5.84
CA ILE A 188 17.91 -5.83 5.05
C ILE A 188 18.83 -4.93 4.23
N VAL A 189 18.71 -5.01 2.91
CA VAL A 189 19.51 -4.22 1.98
C VAL A 189 18.61 -3.26 1.21
N SER A 190 19.15 -2.07 0.93
CA SER A 190 18.49 -1.04 0.15
C SER A 190 19.35 -0.71 -1.05
N ALA A 191 18.77 -0.75 -2.25
CA ALA A 191 19.43 -0.37 -3.49
C ALA A 191 18.81 0.90 -4.06
N ALA A 192 19.64 1.85 -4.47
CA ALA A 192 19.18 3.03 -5.22
C ALA A 192 19.13 2.74 -6.72
N THR A 193 20.02 1.89 -7.20
CA THR A 193 20.18 1.63 -8.64
C THR A 193 19.82 0.19 -9.01
N LYS A 194 19.46 0.01 -10.29
CA LYS A 194 19.29 -1.31 -10.91
C LYS A 194 20.51 -2.20 -10.70
N GLN A 195 21.72 -1.64 -10.81
CA GLN A 195 22.95 -2.41 -10.69
C GLN A 195 23.17 -2.91 -9.27
N GLU A 196 22.97 -2.06 -8.27
CA GLU A 196 23.05 -2.44 -6.85
C GLU A 196 22.02 -3.53 -6.52
N TRP A 197 20.78 -3.37 -6.99
CA TRP A 197 19.74 -4.38 -6.79
C TRP A 197 20.19 -5.73 -7.35
N ARG A 198 20.65 -5.75 -8.62
CA ARG A 198 21.13 -6.97 -9.27
C ARG A 198 22.28 -7.63 -8.52
N GLN A 199 23.26 -6.85 -8.07
CA GLN A 199 24.41 -7.35 -7.32
C GLN A 199 23.99 -8.05 -6.03
N ASN A 200 23.08 -7.45 -5.25
CA ASN A 200 22.59 -8.03 -4.00
C ASN A 200 21.77 -9.31 -4.20
N ILE A 201 21.07 -9.44 -5.34
CA ILE A 201 20.34 -10.66 -5.70
C ILE A 201 21.31 -11.81 -6.03
N VAL A 202 22.31 -11.56 -6.89
CA VAL A 202 23.20 -12.63 -7.37
C VAL A 202 24.19 -13.11 -6.30
N SER A 203 24.64 -12.22 -5.41
CA SER A 203 25.61 -12.61 -4.37
C SER A 203 24.98 -13.35 -3.18
N ALA A 204 23.65 -13.37 -3.08
CA ALA A 204 22.97 -13.90 -1.90
C ALA A 204 23.25 -15.39 -1.64
N ALA A 205 23.33 -16.20 -2.70
CA ALA A 205 23.63 -17.62 -2.54
C ALA A 205 25.07 -17.85 -2.02
N GLU A 206 26.05 -17.15 -2.59
CA GLU A 206 27.46 -17.20 -2.18
C GLU A 206 27.66 -16.69 -0.73
N GLU A 207 26.78 -15.79 -0.28
CA GLU A 207 26.77 -15.25 1.09
C GLU A 207 25.95 -16.09 2.09
N ASN A 208 25.60 -17.32 1.72
CA ASN A 208 24.89 -18.32 2.52
C ASN A 208 23.48 -17.89 2.96
N PHE A 209 22.75 -17.12 2.15
CA PHE A 209 21.33 -16.87 2.39
C PHE A 209 20.50 -18.07 1.93
N SER A 210 19.43 -18.40 2.67
CA SER A 210 18.49 -19.46 2.33
C SER A 210 17.39 -18.95 1.39
N VAL A 211 16.98 -17.69 1.56
CA VAL A 211 15.80 -17.10 0.91
C VAL A 211 15.98 -15.61 0.67
N LEU A 212 15.40 -15.14 -0.44
CA LEU A 212 15.17 -13.73 -0.71
C LEU A 212 13.72 -13.35 -0.43
N ILE A 213 13.50 -12.21 0.21
CA ILE A 213 12.18 -11.58 0.29
C ILE A 213 12.25 -10.21 -0.36
N VAL A 214 11.42 -9.99 -1.37
CA VAL A 214 11.27 -8.70 -2.04
C VAL A 214 10.28 -7.83 -1.29
N GLY A 215 10.76 -6.66 -0.86
CA GLY A 215 9.96 -5.58 -0.32
C GLY A 215 9.42 -4.65 -1.41
N LEU A 216 9.63 -3.35 -1.26
CA LEU A 216 9.29 -2.32 -2.25
C LEU A 216 10.47 -2.06 -3.18
N TYR A 217 10.21 -1.85 -4.47
CA TYR A 217 11.23 -1.79 -5.54
C TYR A 217 10.87 -0.88 -6.71
N GLN A 218 9.98 0.10 -6.48
CA GLN A 218 9.42 0.96 -7.52
C GLN A 218 10.23 2.24 -7.79
N THR A 219 11.27 2.53 -7.02
CA THR A 219 12.06 3.77 -7.18
C THR A 219 13.50 3.55 -7.65
N LEU A 220 13.83 2.36 -8.14
CA LEU A 220 15.16 2.09 -8.70
C LEU A 220 15.39 2.94 -9.95
N ILE A 221 16.63 3.43 -10.11
CA ILE A 221 17.06 4.13 -11.33
C ILE A 221 18.08 3.30 -12.13
N ASP A 222 18.12 3.50 -13.44
CA ASP A 222 19.18 2.98 -14.30
C ASP A 222 20.39 3.93 -14.39
N SER A 223 21.35 3.58 -15.24
CA SER A 223 22.58 4.35 -15.45
C SER A 223 22.35 5.72 -16.08
N GLU A 224 21.18 5.95 -16.68
CA GLU A 224 20.78 7.22 -17.29
C GLU A 224 19.95 8.07 -16.31
N GLY A 225 19.67 7.56 -15.11
CA GLY A 225 18.85 8.23 -14.10
C GLY A 225 17.34 8.03 -14.30
N ASN A 226 16.94 7.18 -15.25
CA ASN A 226 15.52 6.91 -15.50
C ASN A 226 14.98 5.90 -14.49
N ASN A 227 13.72 6.05 -14.10
CA ASN A 227 13.03 5.05 -13.28
C ASN A 227 12.96 3.71 -14.03
N VAL A 228 13.32 2.62 -13.36
CA VAL A 228 13.22 1.28 -13.90
C VAL A 228 11.80 0.75 -13.67
N PRO A 229 11.12 0.22 -14.70
CA PRO A 229 9.81 -0.39 -14.52
C PRO A 229 9.84 -1.49 -13.46
N ALA A 230 8.93 -1.40 -12.49
CA ALA A 230 8.88 -2.35 -11.38
C ALA A 230 8.77 -3.81 -11.86
N ASP A 231 7.95 -4.05 -12.89
CA ASP A 231 7.77 -5.39 -13.48
C ASP A 231 9.08 -5.95 -14.05
N ASP A 232 9.93 -5.13 -14.66
CA ASP A 232 11.24 -5.56 -15.16
C ASP A 232 12.16 -5.97 -14.01
N VAL A 233 12.11 -5.25 -12.88
CA VAL A 233 12.93 -5.53 -11.69
C VAL A 233 12.58 -6.90 -11.12
N ILE A 234 11.29 -7.15 -10.84
CA ILE A 234 10.86 -8.39 -10.19
C ILE A 234 10.96 -9.61 -11.11
N ARG A 235 10.70 -9.46 -12.42
CA ARG A 235 10.89 -10.54 -13.41
C ARG A 235 12.36 -10.89 -13.58
N TRP A 236 13.23 -9.87 -13.62
CA TRP A 236 14.67 -10.09 -13.64
C TRP A 236 15.13 -10.79 -12.35
N THR A 237 14.64 -10.36 -11.19
CA THR A 237 14.95 -10.99 -9.90
C THR A 237 14.51 -12.43 -9.85
N HIS A 238 13.29 -12.74 -10.31
CA HIS A 238 12.84 -14.10 -10.51
C HIS A 238 13.89 -14.82 -11.35
N GLN A 239 14.08 -14.44 -12.62
CA GLN A 239 14.93 -15.17 -13.57
C GLN A 239 16.39 -15.40 -13.12
N ASN A 240 16.98 -14.48 -12.35
CA ASN A 240 18.42 -14.49 -12.06
C ASN A 240 18.75 -14.85 -10.61
N SER A 241 17.76 -15.06 -9.75
CA SER A 241 18.04 -15.58 -8.40
C SER A 241 18.35 -17.07 -8.45
N GLU A 242 19.29 -17.50 -7.62
CA GLU A 242 19.57 -18.91 -7.29
C GLU A 242 18.79 -19.38 -6.05
N LEU A 243 18.10 -18.47 -5.36
CA LEU A 243 17.36 -18.73 -4.12
C LEU A 243 15.85 -18.52 -4.32
N PRO A 244 14.99 -19.25 -3.59
CA PRO A 244 13.57 -18.96 -3.52
C PRO A 244 13.28 -17.48 -3.19
N VAL A 245 12.41 -16.87 -4.01
CA VAL A 245 12.00 -15.46 -3.87
C VAL A 245 10.58 -15.40 -3.33
N PHE A 246 10.36 -14.70 -2.22
CA PHE A 246 9.04 -14.40 -1.65
C PHE A 246 8.79 -12.90 -1.59
N ALA A 247 7.61 -12.47 -1.20
CA ALA A 247 7.26 -11.05 -1.10
C ALA A 247 6.37 -10.72 0.10
N PHE A 248 6.28 -9.43 0.44
CA PHE A 248 5.35 -8.90 1.44
C PHE A 248 4.08 -8.28 0.84
N TRP A 249 4.05 -8.05 -0.46
CA TRP A 249 2.91 -7.46 -1.18
C TRP A 249 2.48 -8.34 -2.35
N ASP A 250 1.18 -8.36 -2.62
CA ASP A 250 0.55 -9.21 -3.63
C ASP A 250 1.01 -8.92 -5.05
N PHE A 251 1.24 -7.65 -5.40
CA PHE A 251 1.70 -7.24 -6.74
C PHE A 251 3.05 -7.86 -7.16
N ALA A 252 3.82 -8.38 -6.20
CA ALA A 252 5.11 -9.02 -6.43
C ALA A 252 5.01 -10.55 -6.58
N VAL A 253 3.81 -11.15 -6.51
CA VAL A 253 3.59 -12.60 -6.63
C VAL A 253 2.87 -12.90 -7.94
N ALA A 254 3.50 -13.73 -8.79
CA ALA A 254 2.98 -14.23 -10.07
C ALA A 254 3.89 -15.35 -10.58
N SER A 255 3.48 -16.02 -11.66
CA SER A 255 4.21 -17.12 -12.32
C SER A 255 5.68 -16.81 -12.64
N ASP A 256 6.00 -15.55 -12.93
CA ASP A 256 7.34 -15.08 -13.31
C ASP A 256 7.89 -14.02 -12.33
N LYS A 257 7.35 -14.00 -11.10
CA LYS A 257 7.75 -13.08 -10.02
C LYS A 257 8.11 -13.88 -8.75
N ALA A 258 7.78 -13.38 -7.56
CA ALA A 258 7.99 -14.13 -6.33
C ALA A 258 7.05 -15.33 -6.24
N ALA A 259 7.51 -16.41 -5.59
CA ALA A 259 6.78 -17.66 -5.44
C ALA A 259 5.57 -17.55 -4.51
N GLY A 260 5.57 -16.60 -3.57
CA GLY A 260 4.45 -16.38 -2.67
C GLY A 260 4.81 -15.56 -1.45
N GLY A 261 3.99 -15.69 -0.41
CA GLY A 261 4.22 -15.08 0.88
C GLY A 261 2.92 -14.83 1.64
N VAL A 262 3.05 -14.31 2.85
CA VAL A 262 1.93 -13.68 3.55
C VAL A 262 1.91 -12.22 3.15
N VAL A 263 1.01 -11.87 2.24
CA VAL A 263 1.06 -10.59 1.54
C VAL A 263 -0.08 -9.66 1.94
N LEU A 264 0.19 -8.36 1.87
CA LEU A 264 -0.83 -7.32 1.87
C LEU A 264 -1.47 -7.18 0.49
N PHE A 265 -2.77 -6.84 0.47
CA PHE A 265 -3.56 -6.63 -0.74
C PHE A 265 -4.08 -5.19 -0.79
N GLY A 266 -3.79 -4.48 -1.88
CA GLY A 266 -4.31 -3.13 -2.11
C GLY A 266 -5.84 -3.10 -2.09
N ASN A 267 -6.49 -4.06 -2.75
CA ASN A 267 -7.95 -4.19 -2.76
C ASN A 267 -8.55 -4.24 -1.36
N SER A 268 -7.93 -4.97 -0.42
CA SER A 268 -8.43 -5.02 0.95
C SER A 268 -8.34 -3.68 1.68
N GLN A 269 -7.30 -2.88 1.40
CA GLN A 269 -7.19 -1.49 1.88
C GLN A 269 -8.31 -0.63 1.32
N GLY A 270 -8.54 -0.75 0.00
CA GLY A 270 -9.60 -0.03 -0.70
C GLY A 270 -11.00 -0.36 -0.17
N VAL A 271 -11.30 -1.64 0.06
CA VAL A 271 -12.59 -2.09 0.62
C VAL A 271 -12.81 -1.53 2.02
N MET A 272 -11.79 -1.56 2.88
CA MET A 272 -11.90 -0.97 4.22
C MET A 272 -12.12 0.54 4.14
N ALA A 273 -11.36 1.26 3.29
CA ALA A 273 -11.52 2.70 3.11
C ALA A 273 -12.90 3.07 2.55
N GLY A 274 -13.38 2.37 1.52
CA GLY A 274 -14.73 2.56 0.96
C GLY A 274 -15.83 2.29 1.99
N THR A 275 -15.63 1.31 2.87
CA THR A 275 -16.55 1.05 3.99
C THR A 275 -16.60 2.22 4.97
N LEU A 276 -15.45 2.84 5.26
CA LEU A 276 -15.40 4.03 6.11
C LEU A 276 -16.09 5.24 5.46
N VAL A 277 -15.88 5.43 4.16
CA VAL A 277 -16.56 6.48 3.39
C VAL A 277 -18.07 6.30 3.44
N ASN A 278 -18.58 5.08 3.20
CA ASN A 278 -20.01 4.80 3.29
C ASN A 278 -20.58 5.14 4.68
N ARG A 279 -19.86 4.81 5.77
CA ARG A 279 -20.30 5.17 7.13
C ARG A 279 -20.39 6.68 7.32
N ILE A 280 -19.41 7.41 6.81
CA ILE A 280 -19.37 8.88 6.90
C ILE A 280 -20.53 9.51 6.12
N ILE A 281 -20.76 9.07 4.89
CA ILE A 281 -21.88 9.55 4.06
C ILE A 281 -23.24 9.23 4.70
N ASN A 282 -23.35 8.12 5.44
CA ASN A 282 -24.54 7.78 6.21
C ASN A 282 -24.67 8.52 7.56
N GLY A 283 -23.85 9.55 7.80
CA GLY A 283 -23.99 10.48 8.93
C GLY A 283 -23.09 10.20 10.13
N GLU A 284 -22.23 9.18 10.07
CA GLU A 284 -21.25 8.95 11.13
C GLU A 284 -20.09 9.95 11.03
N SER A 285 -19.65 10.51 12.16
CA SER A 285 -18.51 11.43 12.17
C SER A 285 -17.21 10.66 11.97
N ALA A 286 -16.36 11.06 11.00
CA ALA A 286 -15.05 10.44 10.82
C ALA A 286 -14.22 10.44 12.12
N ARG A 287 -14.35 11.47 12.97
CA ARG A 287 -13.65 11.55 14.27
C ARG A 287 -14.07 10.46 15.27
N SER A 288 -15.28 9.92 15.17
CA SER A 288 -15.74 8.83 16.06
C SER A 288 -15.38 7.44 15.56
N ILE A 289 -14.95 7.31 14.30
CA ILE A 289 -14.56 6.03 13.69
C ILE A 289 -13.09 5.74 14.04
N PRO A 290 -12.79 4.65 14.77
CA PRO A 290 -11.41 4.29 15.08
C PRO A 290 -10.59 4.01 13.82
N ILE A 291 -9.34 4.48 13.80
CA ILE A 291 -8.36 4.10 12.77
C ILE A 291 -8.17 2.58 12.81
N GLN A 292 -8.30 1.95 11.64
CA GLN A 292 -8.19 0.51 11.48
C GLN A 292 -6.78 0.10 11.06
N ILE A 293 -6.41 -1.13 11.36
CA ILE A 293 -5.21 -1.78 10.82
C ILE A 293 -5.69 -2.93 9.94
N GLY A 294 -5.20 -2.99 8.69
CA GLY A 294 -5.51 -4.10 7.79
C GLY A 294 -4.92 -5.41 8.33
N ASN A 295 -5.76 -6.27 8.91
CA ASN A 295 -5.28 -7.38 9.74
C ASN A 295 -5.35 -8.78 9.11
N GLN A 296 -5.51 -8.90 7.80
CA GLN A 296 -5.75 -10.23 7.19
C GLN A 296 -4.90 -10.56 5.97
N GLY A 297 -3.74 -9.93 5.79
CA GLY A 297 -2.82 -10.32 4.73
C GLY A 297 -2.76 -11.85 4.58
N LYS A 298 -3.00 -12.30 3.34
CA LYS A 298 -3.33 -13.70 3.03
C LYS A 298 -2.05 -14.41 2.61
N ALA A 299 -1.96 -15.67 2.98
CA ALA A 299 -0.91 -16.53 2.46
C ALA A 299 -1.32 -16.96 1.04
N ILE A 300 -0.50 -16.59 0.06
CA ILE A 300 -0.69 -16.94 -1.35
C ILE A 300 0.58 -17.50 -1.96
N TYR A 301 0.43 -18.24 -3.05
CA TYR A 301 1.55 -18.66 -3.90
C TYR A 301 1.16 -18.70 -5.37
N SER A 302 2.16 -18.56 -6.22
CA SER A 302 2.10 -18.98 -7.62
C SER A 302 2.59 -20.42 -7.71
N THR A 303 1.77 -21.30 -8.29
CA THR A 303 2.11 -22.71 -8.54
C THR A 303 3.34 -22.79 -9.44
N SER A 304 3.33 -22.03 -10.54
CA SER A 304 4.43 -22.01 -11.51
C SER A 304 5.75 -21.54 -10.90
N ALA A 305 5.72 -20.49 -10.07
CA ALA A 305 6.93 -19.98 -9.44
C ALA A 305 7.43 -20.90 -8.31
N MET A 306 6.55 -21.63 -7.61
CA MET A 306 6.94 -22.64 -6.61
C MET A 306 7.59 -23.87 -7.26
N GLU A 307 7.08 -24.31 -8.42
CA GLU A 307 7.62 -25.45 -9.18
C GLU A 307 9.08 -25.25 -9.56
N ARG A 308 9.46 -24.03 -9.95
CA ARG A 308 10.86 -23.69 -10.24
C ARG A 308 11.81 -24.06 -9.09
N TRP A 309 11.35 -23.91 -7.86
CA TRP A 309 12.13 -24.18 -6.66
C TRP A 309 11.91 -25.59 -6.11
N SER A 310 11.16 -26.44 -6.83
CA SER A 310 10.75 -27.78 -6.38
C SER A 310 10.08 -27.76 -5.01
N MET A 311 9.31 -26.70 -4.73
CA MET A 311 8.66 -26.47 -3.45
C MET A 311 7.20 -26.90 -3.47
N THR A 312 6.75 -27.55 -2.38
CA THR A 312 5.33 -27.84 -2.16
C THR A 312 4.74 -26.79 -1.21
N PRO A 313 3.79 -25.95 -1.65
CA PRO A 313 3.24 -24.88 -0.82
C PRO A 313 2.48 -25.46 0.40
N PRO A 314 2.42 -24.75 1.53
CA PRO A 314 1.60 -25.17 2.67
C PRO A 314 0.10 -25.24 2.32
N GLU A 315 -0.63 -26.20 2.87
CA GLU A 315 -2.05 -26.45 2.55
C GLU A 315 -2.97 -25.23 2.76
N HIS A 316 -2.65 -24.36 3.72
CA HIS A 316 -3.45 -23.17 4.02
C HIS A 316 -3.13 -21.97 3.14
N TRP A 317 -2.11 -22.06 2.27
CA TRP A 317 -1.83 -21.02 1.29
C TRP A 317 -2.76 -21.17 0.08
N LYS A 318 -3.18 -20.06 -0.52
CA LYS A 318 -4.07 -20.06 -1.68
C LYS A 318 -3.29 -19.92 -2.99
N PRO A 319 -3.52 -20.77 -3.99
CA PRO A 319 -2.94 -20.58 -5.31
C PRO A 319 -3.53 -19.33 -5.96
N ILE A 320 -2.72 -18.64 -6.77
CA ILE A 320 -3.18 -17.55 -7.66
C ILE A 320 -3.14 -17.94 -9.14
N ASP A 321 -2.47 -19.04 -9.46
CA ASP A 321 -2.40 -19.69 -10.77
C ASP A 321 -2.41 -21.22 -10.62
#